data_AF-A0A7Y4P522-F1
#
_entry.id   AF-A0A7Y4P522-F1
#
_cell.length_a   1.000
_cell.length_b   1.000
_cell.length_c   1.000
_cell.angle_alpha   90.00
_cell.angle_beta   90.00
_cell.angle_gamma   90.00
#
_symmetry.space_group_name_H-M   'P 1'
#
loop_
_entity.id
_entity.type
_entity.pdbx_description
1 polymer ?
#
loop_
_entity_poly.entity_id
_entity_poly.type
_entity_poly.pdbx_seq_one_letter_code
_entity_poly.pdbx_strand_id
1 'polypeptide(L)' 'MTSTLDQIVAHHPDHEDRYEIAARIRGEVLRRVRQAQSREAELKHCPACDTDKPKAEFHRDDSRPDGLKAHCKECRR' A
#
# COMPACT_ATOMS: atom_id res chain seq x y z
N MET A 1 22.26 30.48 -43.80
CA MET A 1 20.82 30.76 -43.92
C MET A 1 20.08 29.48 -43.53
N THR A 2 19.89 29.28 -42.22
CA THR A 2 19.17 28.10 -41.72
C THR A 2 17.68 28.33 -41.95
N SER A 3 17.08 27.40 -42.69
CA SER A 3 15.68 27.43 -43.11
C SER A 3 14.75 27.69 -41.91
N THR A 4 13.80 28.62 -42.06
CA THR A 4 12.80 28.97 -41.04
C THR A 4 11.99 27.76 -40.56
N LEU A 5 11.97 26.67 -41.33
CA LEU A 5 11.36 25.39 -40.94
C LEU A 5 12.10 24.67 -39.80
N ASP A 6 13.42 24.83 -39.68
CA ASP A 6 14.21 24.21 -38.58
C ASP A 6 13.92 24.87 -37.22
N GLN A 7 13.47 26.14 -37.24
CA GLN A 7 13.13 26.90 -36.03
C GLN A 7 11.74 26.56 -35.48
N ILE A 8 10.87 25.96 -36.29
CA ILE A 8 9.48 25.61 -35.90
C ILE A 8 9.44 24.27 -35.15
N VAL A 9 10.41 23.38 -35.40
CA VAL A 9 10.48 22.05 -34.76
C VAL A 9 11.20 22.09 -33.39
N ALA A 10 11.74 23.24 -32.99
CA ALA A 10 12.62 23.35 -31.84
C ALA A 10 11.94 23.69 -30.49
N HIS A 11 10.61 23.88 -30.42
CA HIS A 11 9.92 24.24 -29.17
C HIS A 11 8.58 23.49 -28.98
N HIS A 12 8.64 22.23 -28.56
CA HIS A 12 7.56 21.63 -27.76
C HIS A 12 8.10 21.02 -26.47
N PRO A 13 8.56 21.85 -25.52
CA PRO A 13 8.99 21.40 -24.20
C PRO A 13 7.78 21.18 -23.28
N ASP A 14 6.91 20.19 -23.52
CA ASP A 14 5.76 19.96 -22.60
C ASP A 14 5.08 18.57 -22.76
N HIS A 15 5.78 17.54 -23.28
CA HIS A 15 5.23 16.18 -23.34
C HIS A 15 5.78 15.22 -22.27
N GLU A 16 6.77 15.64 -21.48
CA GLU A 16 7.34 14.82 -20.39
C GLU A 16 6.53 14.93 -19.07
N ASP A 17 5.86 16.06 -18.81
CA ASP A 17 5.15 16.28 -17.54
C ASP A 17 3.92 15.40 -17.31
N ARG A 18 3.11 15.09 -18.34
CA ARG A 18 1.89 14.29 -18.15
C ARG A 18 2.21 12.85 -17.74
N TYR A 19 3.29 12.28 -18.29
CA TYR A 19 3.74 10.94 -17.93
C TYR A 19 4.35 10.93 -16.53
N GLU A 20 5.12 11.95 -16.17
CA GLU A 20 5.71 12.11 -14.84
C GLU A 20 4.66 12.33 -13.74
N ILE A 21 3.66 13.18 -13.98
CA ILE A 21 2.52 13.38 -13.06
C ILE A 21 1.77 12.06 -12.87
N ALA A 22 1.46 11.35 -13.97
CA ALA A 22 0.81 10.04 -13.89
C ALA A 22 1.68 9.01 -13.14
N ALA A 23 3.01 9.03 -13.33
CA ALA A 23 3.94 8.17 -12.62
C ALA A 23 3.96 8.47 -11.11
N ARG A 24 3.95 9.75 -10.71
CA ARG A 24 3.87 10.18 -9.31
C ARG A 24 2.56 9.74 -8.65
N ILE A 25 1.43 9.95 -9.31
CA ILE A 25 0.10 9.52 -8.82
C ILE A 25 0.08 7.99 -8.67
N ARG A 26 0.55 7.25 -9.67
CA ARG A 26 0.67 5.77 -9.58
C ARG A 26 1.53 5.35 -8.40
N GLY A 27 2.70 5.97 -8.23
CA GLY A 27 3.60 5.70 -7.10
C GLY A 27 2.95 5.95 -5.74
N GLU A 28 2.21 7.04 -5.60
CA GLU A 28 1.48 7.34 -4.37
C GLU A 28 0.36 6.34 -4.08
N VAL A 29 -0.45 5.98 -5.08
CA VAL A 29 -1.51 4.98 -4.96
C VAL A 29 -0.92 3.63 -4.52
N LEU A 30 0.14 3.17 -5.18
CA LEU A 30 0.82 1.91 -4.82
C LEU A 30 1.37 1.94 -3.39
N ARG A 31 1.96 3.07 -2.98
CA ARG A 31 2.44 3.27 -1.61
C ARG A 31 1.30 3.20 -0.58
N ARG A 32 0.13 3.78 -0.88
CA ARG A 32 -1.05 3.71 0.01
C ARG A 32 -1.62 2.30 0.09
N VAL A 33 -1.74 1.60 -1.05
CA VAL A 33 -2.19 0.19 -1.10
C VAL A 33 -1.28 -0.69 -0.25
N ARG A 34 0.04 -0.58 -0.40
CA ARG A 34 0.99 -1.36 0.40
C ARG A 34 0.85 -1.10 1.89
N GLN A 35 0.66 0.15 2.31
CA GLN A 35 0.44 0.50 3.72
C GLN A 35 -0.90 -0.04 4.26
N ALA A 36 -1.96 -0.04 3.46
CA ALA A 36 -3.23 -0.64 3.86
C ALA A 36 -3.08 -2.17 4.03
N GLN A 37 -2.44 -2.82 3.05
CA GLN A 37 -2.17 -4.27 3.11
C GLN A 37 -1.28 -4.65 4.30
N SER A 38 -0.26 -3.85 4.65
CA SER A 38 0.56 -4.13 5.82
C SER A 38 -0.24 -4.00 7.12
N ARG A 39 -1.11 -2.99 7.24
CA ARG A 39 -1.99 -2.83 8.40
C ARG A 39 -2.96 -4.00 8.54
N GLU A 40 -3.54 -4.46 7.44
CA GLU A 40 -4.42 -5.64 7.44
C GLU A 40 -3.65 -6.93 7.79
N ALA A 41 -2.41 -7.06 7.31
CA ALA A 41 -1.52 -8.15 7.72
C ALA A 41 -1.11 -8.07 9.20
N GLU A 42 -1.24 -6.93 9.87
CA GLU A 42 -1.06 -6.77 11.31
C GLU A 42 -2.36 -6.99 12.11
N LEU A 43 -3.51 -7.10 11.45
CA LEU A 43 -4.77 -7.47 12.06
C LEU A 43 -4.98 -8.98 12.00
N LYS A 44 -5.74 -9.48 12.96
CA LYS A 44 -6.22 -10.85 13.02
C LYS A 44 -7.67 -10.83 13.50
N HIS A 45 -8.52 -11.54 12.78
CA HIS A 45 -9.91 -11.72 13.14
C HIS A 45 -10.06 -12.65 14.35
N CYS A 46 -10.83 -12.23 15.34
CA CYS A 46 -11.21 -13.05 16.49
C CYS A 46 -12.61 -13.64 16.28
N PRO A 47 -12.77 -14.96 16.07
CA PRO A 47 -14.07 -15.58 15.83
C PRO A 47 -14.99 -15.61 17.07
N ALA A 48 -14.47 -15.29 18.26
CA ALA A 48 -15.27 -15.27 19.49
C ALA A 48 -16.02 -13.95 19.69
N CYS A 49 -15.49 -12.83 19.20
CA CYS A 49 -16.12 -11.50 19.29
C CYS A 49 -16.34 -10.85 17.91
N ASP A 50 -16.12 -11.60 16.84
CA ASP A 50 -16.32 -11.22 15.44
C ASP A 50 -15.66 -9.87 15.07
N THR A 51 -14.47 -9.62 15.62
CA THR A 51 -13.77 -8.33 15.47
C THR A 51 -12.33 -8.55 15.01
N ASP A 52 -11.87 -7.73 14.06
CA ASP A 52 -10.47 -7.61 13.69
C ASP A 52 -9.70 -6.82 14.74
N LYS A 53 -8.72 -7.48 15.35
CA LYS A 53 -7.86 -6.87 16.37
C LYS A 53 -6.39 -6.97 15.94
N PRO A 54 -5.52 -6.06 16.40
CA PRO A 54 -4.08 -6.19 16.17
C PRO A 54 -3.58 -7.55 16.63
N LYS A 55 -2.64 -8.14 15.87
CA LYS A 55 -1.95 -9.38 16.24
C LYS A 55 -1.33 -9.33 17.64
N ALA A 56 -0.94 -8.14 18.10
CA ALA A 56 -0.46 -7.89 19.46
C ALA A 56 -1.50 -8.21 20.56
N GLU A 57 -2.79 -8.18 20.24
CA GLU A 57 -3.92 -8.51 21.13
C GLU A 57 -4.18 -10.03 21.22
N PHE A 58 -3.38 -10.86 20.57
CA PHE A 58 -3.47 -12.31 20.64
C PHE A 58 -2.28 -12.88 21.42
N HIS A 59 -2.49 -14.01 22.08
CA HIS A 59 -1.38 -14.73 22.71
C HIS A 59 -0.55 -15.45 21.64
N ARG A 60 0.78 -15.49 21.83
CA ARG A 60 1.69 -16.26 20.98
C ARG A 60 1.43 -17.76 21.10
N ASP A 61 1.55 -18.45 19.97
CA ASP A 61 1.44 -19.90 19.85
C ASP A 61 2.20 -20.39 18.64
N ASP A 62 3.44 -20.82 18.88
CA ASP A 62 4.36 -21.26 17.83
C ASP A 62 3.93 -22.58 17.17
N SER A 63 2.91 -23.26 17.71
CA SER A 63 2.32 -24.44 17.07
C SER A 63 1.43 -24.10 15.86
N ARG A 64 1.06 -22.82 15.69
CA ARG A 64 0.18 -22.36 14.63
C ARG A 64 0.94 -21.66 13.50
N PRO A 65 0.47 -21.76 12.25
CA PRO A 65 1.17 -21.19 11.09
C PRO A 65 1.34 -19.67 11.17
N ASP A 66 0.41 -18.97 11.82
CA ASP A 66 0.47 -17.52 12.02
C ASP A 66 1.13 -17.11 13.36
N GLY A 67 1.59 -18.08 14.16
CA GLY A 67 2.27 -17.85 15.44
C GLY A 67 1.38 -17.29 16.55
N LEU A 68 0.06 -17.21 16.34
CA LEU A 68 -0.89 -16.61 17.29
C LEU A 68 -2.12 -17.50 17.49
N LYS A 69 -2.72 -17.36 18.66
CA LYS A 69 -3.94 -18.09 19.03
C LYS A 69 -5.15 -17.58 18.24
N ALA A 70 -6.21 -18.39 18.15
CA ALA A 70 -7.42 -18.03 17.38
C ALA A 70 -8.18 -16.87 18.03
N HIS A 71 -8.23 -16.82 19.35
CA HIS A 71 -9.02 -15.84 20.09
C HIS A 71 -8.11 -14.78 20.69
N CYS A 72 -8.61 -13.54 20.76
CA CYS A 72 -7.90 -12.43 21.38
C CYS A 72 -7.76 -12.63 22.91
N LYS A 73 -6.86 -11.87 23.53
CA LYS A 73 -6.60 -11.87 24.98
C LYS A 73 -7.87 -11.60 25.79
N GLU A 74 -8.70 -10.69 25.30
CA GLU A 74 -9.97 -10.33 25.94
C GLU A 74 -10.95 -11.51 26.01
N CYS A 75 -11.16 -12.23 24.91
CA CYS A 75 -12.03 -13.42 24.86
C CYS A 75 -11.45 -14.64 25.57
N ARG A 76 -10.18 -14.59 25.99
CA ARG A 76 -9.46 -15.69 26.66
C ARG A 76 -9.11 -15.39 28.11
N ARG A 77 -9.60 -14.28 28.62
CA ARG A 77 -9.52 -13.92 30.02
C ARG A 77 -10.40 -14.83 30.87
#